data_AF-A0A9D5EG92-F1
#
_entry.id   AF-A0A9D5EG92-F1
#
_cell.length_a   1.000
_cell.length_b   1.000
_cell.length_c   1.000
_cell.angle_alpha   90.00
_cell.angle_beta   90.00
_cell.angle_gamma   90.00
#
_symmetry.space_group_name_H-M   'P 1'
#
loop_
_entity.id
_entity.type
_entity.pdbx_description
1 polymer ?
#
loop_
_entity_poly.entity_id
_entity_poly.type
_entity_poly.pdbx_seq_one_letter_code
_entity_poly.pdbx_strand_id
1 'polypeptide(L)'
;MPLYEFKCSKCGTVEEVFKRTIQTDVEPPPCPKRGKERGHQMRRIVSKFARHLTMADQLAEAEAKWGKEVDAAMGPEPDVGKYARRYESLSKGLPTPDDA
;
A
#
# COMPACT_ATOMS: atom_id res chain seq x y z
N MET A 1 12.01 -11.32 -23.66
CA MET A 1 12.27 -12.55 -22.89
C MET A 1 11.36 -12.53 -21.67
N PRO A 2 10.27 -13.33 -21.65
CA PRO A 2 9.35 -13.36 -20.51
C PRO A 2 10.00 -13.89 -19.24
N LEU A 3 9.70 -13.22 -18.12
CA LEU A 3 10.11 -13.58 -16.77
C LEU A 3 8.91 -14.17 -16.01
N TYR A 4 9.13 -15.32 -15.37
CA TYR A 4 8.14 -16.00 -14.55
C TYR A 4 8.68 -16.14 -13.13
N GLU A 5 7.95 -15.60 -12.16
CA GLU A 5 8.29 -15.75 -10.74
C GLU A 5 7.48 -16.89 -10.11
N PHE A 6 8.13 -17.67 -9.27
CA PHE A 6 7.52 -18.76 -8.52
C PHE A 6 7.84 -18.64 -7.04
N LYS A 7 6.84 -18.85 -6.17
CA LYS A 7 6.99 -18.82 -4.72
C LYS A 7 6.59 -20.14 -4.09
N CYS A 8 7.42 -20.64 -3.18
CA CYS A 8 7.11 -21.83 -2.39
C CYS A 8 6.00 -21.52 -1.39
N SER A 9 4.94 -22.34 -1.39
CA SER A 9 3.84 -22.19 -0.42
C SER A 9 4.26 -22.49 1.02
N LYS A 10 5.32 -23.28 1.22
CA LYS A 10 5.77 -23.72 2.54
C LYS A 10 6.83 -22.82 3.16
N CYS A 11 7.94 -22.55 2.45
CA CYS A 11 9.06 -21.78 2.96
C CYS A 11 9.14 -20.33 2.42
N GLY A 12 8.23 -19.95 1.52
CA GLY A 12 8.17 -18.59 0.98
C GLY A 12 9.32 -18.19 0.05
N THR A 13 10.22 -19.12 -0.29
CA THR A 13 11.35 -18.85 -1.21
C THR A 13 10.84 -18.55 -2.61
N VAL A 14 11.47 -17.59 -3.27
CA VAL A 14 11.10 -17.11 -4.60
C VAL A 14 12.19 -17.50 -5.59
N GLU A 15 11.78 -17.97 -6.76
CA GLU A 15 12.66 -18.34 -7.88
C GLU A 15 12.17 -17.68 -9.17
N GLU A 16 13.11 -17.29 -10.01
CA GLU A 16 12.87 -16.58 -11.27
C GLU A 16 13.27 -17.47 -12.45
N VAL A 17 12.34 -17.67 -13.39
CA VAL A 17 12.56 -18.48 -14.59
C VAL A 17 12.41 -17.60 -15.83
N PHE A 18 13.50 -17.46 -16.57
CA PHE A 18 13.53 -16.77 -17.86
C PHE A 18 13.23 -17.77 -18.99
N LYS A 19 12.23 -17.49 -19.82
CA LYS A 19 11.97 -18.27 -21.04
C LYS A 19 12.24 -17.42 -22.27
N ARG A 20 12.68 -18.07 -23.35
CA ARG A 20 12.98 -17.40 -24.62
C ARG A 20 11.71 -16.97 -25.36
N THR A 21 10.61 -17.73 -25.21
CA THR A 21 9.34 -17.53 -25.93
C THR A 21 8.15 -17.53 -24.97
N ILE A 22 7.12 -16.74 -25.28
CA ILE A 22 5.91 -16.51 -24.43
C ILE A 22 4.95 -17.71 -24.46
N GLN A 23 4.90 -18.46 -25.55
CA GLN A 23 3.97 -19.58 -25.77
C GLN A 23 4.44 -20.92 -25.20
N THR A 24 5.28 -20.91 -24.17
CA THR A 24 5.74 -22.16 -23.54
C THR A 24 5.04 -22.38 -22.21
N ASP A 25 4.52 -23.59 -22.01
CA ASP A 25 4.06 -24.03 -20.69
C ASP A 25 5.27 -24.01 -19.74
N VAL A 26 5.15 -23.23 -18.67
CA VAL A 26 6.24 -23.04 -17.69
C VAL A 26 5.95 -23.91 -16.48
N GLU A 27 6.64 -25.05 -16.41
CA GLU A 27 6.62 -25.90 -15.23
C GLU A 27 7.28 -25.19 -14.03
N PRO A 28 6.68 -25.27 -12.82
CA PRO A 28 7.28 -24.71 -11.63
C PRO A 28 8.62 -25.40 -11.30
N PRO A 29 9.70 -24.64 -11.03
CA PRO A 29 10.96 -25.24 -10.62
C PRO A 29 10.85 -25.93 -9.25
N PRO A 30 11.74 -26.87 -8.91
CA PRO A 30 11.82 -27.40 -7.56
C PRO A 30 12.27 -26.31 -6.57
N CYS A 31 11.67 -26.27 -5.38
CA CYS A 31 12.08 -25.33 -4.33
C CYS A 31 13.52 -25.64 -3.86
N PRO A 32 14.44 -24.66 -3.85
CA PRO A 32 15.84 -24.87 -3.45
C PRO A 32 15.97 -25.24 -1.96
N LYS A 33 15.04 -24.79 -1.11
CA LYS A 33 15.01 -25.09 0.33
C LYS A 33 14.26 -26.37 0.67
N ARG A 34 13.81 -27.14 -0.32
CA ARG A 34 13.01 -28.35 -0.09
C ARG A 34 13.79 -29.45 0.63
N GLY A 35 15.05 -29.66 0.27
CA GLY A 35 15.82 -30.82 0.73
C GLY A 35 15.03 -32.13 0.59
N LYS A 36 14.88 -32.87 1.70
CA LYS A 36 14.10 -34.13 1.79
C LYS A 36 12.63 -33.93 2.20
N GLU A 37 12.20 -32.69 2.43
CA GLU A 37 10.87 -32.43 2.96
C GLU A 37 9.78 -32.52 1.88
N ARG A 38 8.64 -33.10 2.28
CA ARG A 38 7.41 -33.12 1.46
C ARG A 38 6.65 -31.79 1.62
N GLY A 39 5.86 -31.43 0.61
CA GLY A 39 4.96 -30.27 0.64
C GLY A 39 5.52 -28.92 0.17
N HIS A 40 6.76 -28.87 -0.33
CA HIS A 40 7.31 -27.65 -0.96
C HIS A 40 6.82 -27.52 -2.41
N GLN A 41 5.60 -27.02 -2.59
CA GLN A 41 5.04 -26.74 -3.91
C GLN A 41 5.34 -25.29 -4.30
N MET A 42 5.94 -25.12 -5.47
CA MET A 42 6.16 -23.80 -6.08
C MET A 42 4.90 -23.40 -6.86
N ARG A 43 4.39 -22.19 -6.61
CA ARG A 43 3.26 -21.61 -7.33
C ARG A 43 3.73 -20.38 -8.08
N ARG A 44 3.24 -20.20 -9.31
CA ARG A 44 3.51 -18.99 -10.08
C ARG A 44 2.91 -17.79 -9.35
N ILE A 45 3.69 -16.74 -9.20
CA ILE A 45 3.25 -15.46 -8.67
C ILE A 45 3.49 -14.37 -9.72
N VAL A 46 2.71 -13.31 -9.64
CA VAL A 46 2.95 -12.10 -10.43
C VAL A 46 3.66 -11.11 -9.52
N SER A 47 4.81 -10.61 -9.96
CA SER A 47 5.60 -9.63 -9.22
C SER A 47 4.73 -8.44 -8.83
N LYS A 48 4.96 -7.89 -7.62
CA LYS A 48 4.26 -6.68 -7.18
C LYS A 48 4.51 -5.51 -8.13
N PHE A 49 5.70 -5.43 -8.73
CA PHE A 49 6.06 -4.38 -9.70
C PHE A 49 5.38 -4.55 -11.06
N ALA A 50 5.02 -5.78 -11.42
CA ALA A 50 4.32 -6.09 -12.68
C ALA A 50 2.79 -5.96 -12.55
N ARG A 51 2.28 -5.73 -11.33
CA ARG A 51 0.86 -5.50 -11.10
C ARG A 51 0.55 -4.03 -11.38
N HIS A 52 -0.17 -3.76 -12.47
CA HIS A 52 -0.79 -2.46 -12.69
C HIS A 52 -1.92 -2.28 -11.67
N LEU A 53 -1.58 -1.73 -10.51
CA LEU A 53 -2.56 -1.33 -9.50
C LEU A 53 -3.27 -0.08 -9.99
N THR A 54 -4.60 -0.05 -9.82
CA THR A 54 -5.36 1.17 -10.04
C THR A 54 -5.01 2.20 -8.95
N MET A 55 -5.30 3.49 -9.19
CA MET A 55 -5.13 4.52 -8.16
C MET A 55 -5.87 4.17 -6.86
N ALA A 56 -7.05 3.55 -6.96
CA ALA A 56 -7.82 3.11 -5.81
C ALA A 56 -7.08 2.03 -5.00
N ASP A 57 -6.49 1.04 -5.69
CA ASP A 57 -5.73 -0.02 -5.02
C ASP A 57 -4.47 0.52 -4.32
N GLN A 58 -3.80 1.52 -4.92
CA GLN A 58 -2.63 2.16 -4.32
C GLN A 58 -2.99 2.95 -3.06
N LEU A 59 -4.11 3.68 -3.07
CA LEU A 59 -4.62 4.39 -1.89
C LEU A 59 -4.97 3.42 -0.77
N ALA A 60 -5.64 2.31 -1.08
CA ALA A 60 -5.97 1.30 -0.08
C ALA A 60 -4.72 0.66 0.56
N GLU A 61 -3.67 0.36 -0.24
CA GLU A 61 -2.40 -0.12 0.30
C GLU A 61 -1.69 0.94 1.15
N ALA A 62 -1.81 2.22 0.76
CA ALA A 62 -1.23 3.33 1.48
C ALA A 62 -1.92 3.58 2.83
N GLU A 63 -3.26 3.58 2.87
CA GLU A 63 -4.03 3.69 4.11
C GLU A 63 -3.74 2.55 5.08
N ALA A 64 -3.65 1.31 4.57
CA ALA A 64 -3.33 0.15 5.41
C ALA A 64 -1.94 0.25 6.06
N LYS A 65 -0.99 0.89 5.37
CA LYS A 65 0.41 0.98 5.82
C LYS A 65 0.67 2.22 6.67
N TRP A 66 0.13 3.36 6.29
CA TRP A 66 0.46 4.67 6.85
C TRP A 66 -0.72 5.39 7.52
N GLY A 67 -1.96 4.87 7.41
CA GLY A 67 -3.13 5.55 7.98
C GLY A 67 -2.97 5.90 9.46
N LYS A 68 -2.43 4.96 10.25
CA LYS A 68 -2.16 5.19 11.68
C LYS A 68 -1.12 6.28 11.96
N GLU A 69 -0.11 6.41 11.08
CA GLU A 69 0.94 7.42 11.22
C GLU A 69 0.42 8.80 10.81
N VAL A 70 -0.39 8.84 9.74
CA VAL A 70 -1.05 10.07 9.26
C VAL A 70 -2.05 10.57 10.30
N ASP A 71 -2.89 9.70 10.85
CA ASP A 71 -3.86 10.06 11.89
C ASP A 71 -3.15 10.59 13.15
N ALA A 72 -2.03 9.98 13.53
CA ALA A 72 -1.23 10.45 14.66
C ALA A 72 -0.56 11.81 14.39
N ALA A 73 -0.16 12.08 13.14
CA ALA A 73 0.47 13.34 12.74
C ALA A 73 -0.52 14.50 12.53
N MET A 74 -1.72 14.20 12.00
CA MET A 74 -2.79 15.18 11.79
C MET A 74 -3.41 15.66 13.11
N GLY A 75 -3.31 14.85 14.16
CA GLY A 75 -3.81 15.21 15.49
C GLY A 75 -5.34 15.27 15.55
N PRO A 76 -5.91 15.67 16.70
CA PRO A 76 -7.35 15.80 16.85
C PRO A 76 -7.88 16.89 15.91
N GLU A 77 -9.05 16.63 15.31
CA GLU A 77 -9.74 17.61 14.45
C GLU A 77 -9.90 18.95 15.18
N PRO A 78 -9.63 20.08 14.51
CA PRO A 78 -9.77 21.40 15.12
C PRO A 78 -11.24 21.65 15.49
N ASP A 79 -11.49 21.97 16.76
CA ASP A 79 -12.83 22.33 17.26
C ASP A 79 -13.26 23.70 16.71
N VAL A 80 -13.93 23.65 15.55
CA VAL A 80 -14.44 24.82 14.82
C VAL A 80 -15.36 25.67 15.70
N GLY A 81 -16.10 25.06 16.63
CA GLY A 81 -17.00 25.76 17.54
C GLY A 81 -16.23 26.63 18.56
N LYS A 82 -15.12 26.12 19.09
CA LYS A 82 -14.23 26.90 19.96
C LYS A 82 -13.60 28.08 19.22
N TYR A 83 -13.17 27.88 17.96
CA TYR A 83 -12.64 28.96 17.14
C TYR A 83 -13.69 30.00 16.79
N ALA A 84 -14.92 29.60 16.47
CA ALA A 84 -16.03 30.51 16.19
C ALA A 84 -16.36 31.39 17.42
N ARG A 85 -16.46 30.79 18.61
CA ARG A 85 -16.69 31.55 19.86
C ARG A 85 -15.54 32.49 20.18
N ARG A 86 -14.29 32.06 19.93
CA ARG A 86 -13.10 32.91 20.10
C ARG A 86 -13.13 34.09 19.12
N TYR A 87 -13.48 33.85 17.86
CA TYR A 87 -13.61 34.89 16.86
C TYR A 87 -14.69 35.91 17.25
N GLU A 88 -15.87 35.43 17.68
CA GLU A 88 -16.96 36.29 18.15
C GLU A 88 -16.58 37.11 19.40
N SER A 89 -15.76 36.58 20.29
CA SER A 89 -15.26 37.33 21.45
C SER A 89 -14.26 38.42 21.07
N LEU A 90 -13.44 38.18 20.04
CA LEU A 90 -12.43 39.12 19.55
C LEU A 90 -13.03 40.19 18.63
N SER A 91 -14.12 39.88 17.92
CA SER A 91 -14.80 40.81 17.01
C SER A 91 -15.60 41.90 17.72
N LYS A 92 -15.95 41.72 19.00
CA LYS A 92 -16.75 42.68 19.79
C LYS A 92 -16.06 44.03 20.07
N GLY A 93 -14.75 44.14 19.82
CA GLY A 93 -13.98 45.38 20.03
C GLY A 93 -13.39 45.97 18.75
N LEU A 94 -13.73 45.42 17.58
CA LEU A 94 -13.24 45.93 16.30
C LEU A 94 -14.19 47.02 15.79
N PRO A 95 -13.68 48.17 15.31
CA PRO A 95 -14.52 49.19 14.69
C PRO A 95 -15.24 48.57 13.49
N THR A 96 -16.54 48.84 13.41
CA THR A 96 -17.34 48.40 12.27
C THR A 96 -17.03 49.33 11.09
N PRO A 97 -17.20 48.87 9.83
CA PRO A 97 -16.97 49.73 8.67
C PRO A 97 -17.88 50.97 8.60
N ASP A 98 -18.89 51.06 9.48
CA ASP A 98 -19.76 52.22 9.64
C ASP A 98 -19.18 53.28 10.61
N ASP A 99 -18.06 53.00 11.29
CA ASP A 99 -17.36 53.91 12.22
C ASP A 99 -16.24 54.74 11.54
N ALA A 100 -16.16 54.74 10.21
CA ALA A 100 -15.13 55.42 9.39
C ALA A 100 -15.65 56.65 8.64
#